data_AF-V9G8T5-F1
#
_entry.id   AF-V9G8T5-F1
#
_cell.length_a   1.000
_cell.length_b   1.000
_cell.length_c   1.000
_cell.angle_alpha   90.00
_cell.angle_beta   90.00
_cell.angle_gamma   90.00
#
_symmetry.space_group_name_H-M   'P 1'
#
loop_
_entity.id
_entity.type
_entity.pdbx_description
1 polymer ?
#
loop_
_entity_poly.entity_id
_entity_poly.type
_entity_poly.pdbx_seq_one_letter_code
_entity_poly.pdbx_strand_id
1 'polypeptide(L)'
;MLVADTRNHLIRQVKNGEVSTYAGFMLDAGDDGVPVGASHDGTKETAVFNEPSGMDTDLYGNIYITDTKNHQIRKISKDGMVTTVAGDGIIGDEDGTGTGARFYHPQDVAVAADGTLYVADTLNHSIRQISPDGQVTTLNAPSDRVVEVEAGYVVPAGDYADGELSASKFNEPTSIAIDNKGNLFISDTGNHVIRYIDLAKGTVATAAGLSPGEKPVYTNGDLYAEGGYADGANSEARFLFPRGIAVTEENGLVIADSLNHTIRYLVDGHVSTIAGVPAQFGHVDGINGHNLLHNPTDVAVLPNGDLLIADSYNNKIRELEYYRLPTNLPRNDQVKVVVDHSVISFDAQPETVKGRTMVPVRALSEMMGYKVRFLDNQRTIELTKGEVRVRLQMGSQVISIKNAAAGVEEQRVLEVVPYAKNGRSYVPVGLLGEAFGADVQWDSSTRTVILREITEAVDKKPVVNGKSRVMVLEQIKGTVWVNQAGGSLTYQAYNGMNLHQGDHILTEKNTSAILRTADRGDEITISENSELYIPNLSGTSRIKHTSFMLWSGLASASVSSLVNARDSFNILTPTA
;
A
#
# COMPACT_ATOMS: atom_id res chain seq x y z
N MET A 1 8.57 -15.95 13.29
CA MET A 1 8.35 -14.49 13.14
C MET A 1 7.96 -13.92 14.49
N LEU A 2 8.39 -12.70 14.80
CA LEU A 2 7.87 -11.90 15.92
C LEU A 2 7.01 -10.76 15.36
N VAL A 3 6.01 -10.34 16.13
CA VAL A 3 5.08 -9.26 15.77
C VAL A 3 4.84 -8.41 17.00
N ALA A 4 5.01 -7.09 16.89
CA ALA A 4 4.52 -6.16 17.89
C ALA A 4 3.00 -6.07 17.76
N ASP A 5 2.28 -6.58 18.75
CA ASP A 5 0.84 -6.46 18.84
C ASP A 5 0.52 -5.20 19.66
N THR A 6 0.70 -4.06 19.00
CA THR A 6 0.82 -2.73 19.62
C THR A 6 -0.30 -2.44 20.61
N ARG A 7 -1.56 -2.59 20.21
CA ARG A 7 -2.72 -2.27 21.08
C ARG A 7 -2.99 -3.31 22.17
N ASN A 8 -2.42 -4.51 22.06
CA ASN A 8 -2.44 -5.49 23.14
C ASN A 8 -1.22 -5.39 24.06
N HIS A 9 -0.26 -4.52 23.74
CA HIS A 9 0.96 -4.29 24.51
C HIS A 9 1.85 -5.53 24.65
N LEU A 10 1.82 -6.40 23.63
CA LEU A 10 2.54 -7.67 23.62
C LEU A 10 3.49 -7.77 22.44
N ILE A 11 4.54 -8.58 22.61
CA ILE A 11 5.31 -9.15 21.52
C ILE A 11 4.81 -10.57 21.29
N ARG A 12 4.31 -10.84 20.10
CA ARG A 12 3.75 -12.14 19.70
C ARG A 12 4.78 -12.91 18.88
N GLN A 13 4.80 -14.22 19.04
CA GLN A 13 5.54 -15.13 18.18
C GLN A 13 4.57 -15.92 17.32
N VAL A 14 4.84 -15.92 16.01
CA VAL A 14 4.19 -16.80 15.05
C VAL A 14 5.18 -17.88 14.63
N LYS A 15 4.82 -19.13 14.85
CA LYS A 15 5.61 -20.31 14.51
C LYS A 15 4.69 -21.43 14.05
N ASN A 16 4.95 -21.97 12.86
CA ASN A 16 4.15 -23.07 12.27
C ASN A 16 2.64 -22.75 12.20
N GLY A 17 2.27 -21.49 11.95
CA GLY A 17 0.88 -21.04 11.91
C GLY A 17 0.22 -20.81 13.28
N GLU A 18 0.92 -21.09 14.38
CA GLU A 18 0.42 -20.84 15.74
C GLU A 18 0.94 -19.51 16.28
N VAL A 19 0.06 -18.77 16.98
CA VAL A 19 0.38 -17.50 17.63
C VAL A 19 0.47 -17.71 19.14
N SER A 20 1.58 -17.29 19.74
CA SER A 20 1.81 -17.30 21.19
C SER A 20 2.38 -15.97 21.67
N THR A 21 2.26 -15.67 22.96
CA THR A 21 2.98 -14.52 23.55
C THR A 21 4.46 -14.87 23.66
N TYR A 22 5.30 -14.06 23.02
CA TYR A 22 6.75 -14.15 23.17
C TYR A 22 7.22 -13.38 24.40
N ALA A 23 6.74 -12.14 24.55
CA ALA A 23 7.02 -11.28 25.70
C ALA A 23 5.86 -10.33 25.98
N GLY A 24 5.75 -9.89 27.22
CA GLY A 24 4.72 -8.97 27.71
C GLY A 24 3.72 -9.67 28.62
N PHE A 25 3.36 -9.00 29.71
CA PHE A 25 2.23 -9.32 30.57
C PHE A 25 1.04 -8.43 30.21
N MET A 26 -0.13 -9.03 30.01
CA MET A 26 -1.36 -8.27 29.74
C MET A 26 -1.97 -7.83 31.06
N LEU A 27 -2.01 -6.53 31.31
CA LEU A 27 -2.77 -5.95 32.42
C LEU A 27 -4.27 -5.97 32.11
N ASP A 28 -5.09 -5.84 33.15
CA ASP A 28 -6.54 -5.78 33.00
C ASP A 28 -6.94 -4.62 32.07
N ALA A 29 -8.02 -4.85 31.31
CA ALA A 29 -8.54 -3.86 30.39
C ALA A 29 -9.13 -2.65 31.13
N GLY A 30 -9.00 -1.47 30.53
CA GLY A 30 -9.70 -0.27 30.95
C GLY A 30 -11.21 -0.36 30.69
N ASP A 31 -11.93 0.71 31.02
CA ASP A 31 -13.38 0.81 30.82
C ASP A 31 -13.80 0.70 29.33
N ASP A 32 -12.87 0.92 28.40
CA ASP A 32 -13.05 0.80 26.95
C ASP A 32 -12.80 -0.63 26.41
N GLY A 33 -12.42 -1.57 27.27
CA GLY A 33 -12.13 -2.96 26.90
C GLY A 33 -10.76 -3.16 26.24
N VAL A 34 -9.90 -2.14 26.20
CA VAL A 34 -8.52 -2.23 25.71
C VAL A 34 -7.59 -2.53 26.88
N PRO A 35 -6.66 -3.50 26.78
CA PRO A 35 -5.63 -3.72 27.80
C PRO A 35 -4.89 -2.43 28.14
N VAL A 36 -4.56 -2.21 29.41
CA VAL A 36 -3.80 -1.02 29.82
C VAL A 36 -2.29 -1.27 29.64
N GLY A 37 -1.58 -0.32 29.03
CA GLY A 37 -0.12 -0.35 28.90
C GLY A 37 0.59 0.20 30.14
N ALA A 38 1.81 -0.26 30.39
CA ALA A 38 2.64 0.18 31.52
C ALA A 38 4.14 -0.06 31.23
N SER A 39 5.03 0.36 32.14
CA SER A 39 6.48 0.14 32.03
C SER A 39 7.02 -0.67 33.21
N HIS A 40 7.58 -1.85 32.93
CA HIS A 40 8.29 -2.67 33.91
C HIS A 40 9.31 -3.56 33.21
N ASP A 41 10.54 -3.57 33.70
CA ASP A 41 11.58 -4.55 33.36
C ASP A 41 11.35 -5.88 34.10
N GLY A 42 11.87 -6.98 33.59
CA GLY A 42 11.69 -8.30 34.20
C GLY A 42 11.94 -9.43 33.21
N THR A 43 11.47 -10.64 33.50
CA THR A 43 11.49 -11.69 32.47
C THR A 43 10.47 -11.35 31.38
N LYS A 44 10.59 -11.95 30.21
CA LYS A 44 9.65 -11.75 29.10
C LYS A 44 8.20 -12.07 29.49
N GLU A 45 7.96 -12.89 30.51
CA GLU A 45 6.63 -13.19 31.04
C GLU A 45 6.07 -12.14 32.01
N THR A 46 6.92 -11.31 32.63
CA THR A 46 6.52 -10.34 33.66
C THR A 46 6.73 -8.89 33.26
N ALA A 47 7.55 -8.64 32.25
CA ALA A 47 7.73 -7.30 31.71
C ALA A 47 6.43 -6.79 31.10
N VAL A 48 6.17 -5.49 31.22
CA VAL A 48 5.04 -4.82 30.56
C VAL A 48 5.55 -3.75 29.61
N PHE A 49 4.80 -3.57 28.53
CA PHE A 49 5.04 -2.60 27.48
C PHE A 49 3.83 -1.67 27.37
N ASN A 50 3.97 -0.60 26.59
CA ASN A 50 2.91 0.32 26.25
C ASN A 50 3.04 0.71 24.76
N GLU A 51 2.16 0.12 23.96
CA GLU A 51 2.16 0.26 22.49
C GLU A 51 3.54 0.03 21.84
N PRO A 52 4.16 -1.16 22.00
CA PRO A 52 5.39 -1.45 21.28
C PRO A 52 5.15 -1.42 19.77
N SER A 53 6.11 -0.89 19.01
CA SER A 53 5.99 -0.69 17.56
C SER A 53 7.08 -1.43 16.78
N GLY A 54 8.20 -0.77 16.48
CA GLY A 54 9.32 -1.34 15.76
C GLY A 54 10.21 -2.23 16.63
N MET A 55 10.89 -3.16 15.97
CA MET A 55 11.87 -4.03 16.59
C MET A 55 12.92 -4.53 15.61
N ASP A 56 14.13 -4.77 16.11
CA ASP A 56 15.20 -5.38 15.34
C ASP A 56 16.06 -6.30 16.22
N THR A 57 16.76 -7.25 15.61
CA THR A 57 17.50 -8.31 16.30
C THR A 57 18.99 -8.24 15.99
N ASP A 58 19.83 -8.23 17.03
CA ASP A 58 21.29 -8.28 16.83
C ASP A 58 21.80 -9.68 16.50
N LEU A 59 23.08 -9.76 16.10
CA LEU A 59 23.76 -11.03 15.76
C LEU A 59 23.86 -12.02 16.94
N TYR A 60 23.62 -11.56 18.17
CA TYR A 60 23.62 -12.40 19.38
C TYR A 60 22.22 -12.93 19.73
N GLY A 61 21.18 -12.49 18.99
CA GLY A 61 19.80 -12.87 19.20
C GLY A 61 19.10 -12.08 20.30
N ASN A 62 19.58 -10.87 20.63
CA ASN A 62 18.81 -9.94 21.44
C ASN A 62 17.89 -9.11 20.55
N ILE A 63 16.70 -8.79 21.05
CA ILE A 63 15.69 -8.02 20.32
C ILE A 63 15.58 -6.64 20.97
N TYR A 64 15.74 -5.59 20.19
CA TYR A 64 15.52 -4.21 20.61
C TYR A 64 14.13 -3.78 20.16
N ILE A 65 13.43 -3.04 21.01
CA ILE A 65 12.03 -2.70 20.82
C ILE A 65 11.86 -1.22 21.15
N THR A 66 11.13 -0.50 20.31
CA THR A 66 10.58 0.81 20.67
C THR A 66 9.29 0.63 21.47
N ASP A 67 9.37 0.94 22.77
CA ASP A 67 8.22 0.93 23.67
C ASP A 67 7.55 2.32 23.61
N THR A 68 6.83 2.52 22.51
CA THR A 68 6.47 3.83 21.94
C THR A 68 5.83 4.78 22.93
N LYS A 69 4.77 4.34 23.63
CA LYS A 69 4.04 5.18 24.60
C LYS A 69 4.73 5.28 25.95
N ASN A 70 5.73 4.44 26.20
CA ASN A 70 6.63 4.59 27.34
C ASN A 70 7.86 5.44 27.01
N HIS A 71 8.03 5.93 25.78
CA HIS A 71 9.19 6.77 25.41
C HIS A 71 10.54 6.12 25.71
N GLN A 72 10.62 4.81 25.51
CA GLN A 72 11.75 3.98 25.92
C GLN A 72 12.20 3.05 24.80
N ILE A 73 13.49 2.75 24.81
CA ILE A 73 14.08 1.66 24.02
C ILE A 73 14.34 0.50 24.97
N ARG A 74 13.74 -0.65 24.67
CA ARG A 74 13.80 -1.85 25.51
C ARG A 74 14.60 -2.92 24.79
N LYS A 75 15.22 -3.82 25.54
CA LYS A 75 15.96 -4.98 25.03
C LYS A 75 15.44 -6.25 25.67
N ILE A 76 15.07 -7.24 24.85
CA ILE A 76 14.88 -8.62 25.26
C ILE A 76 16.17 -9.38 24.95
N SER A 77 16.87 -9.83 25.99
CA SER A 77 18.04 -10.66 25.82
C SER A 77 17.69 -12.07 25.34
N LYS A 78 18.69 -12.81 24.83
CA LYS A 78 18.49 -14.19 24.37
C LYS A 78 17.92 -15.14 25.44
N ASP A 79 18.22 -14.90 26.71
CA ASP A 79 17.69 -15.64 27.87
C ASP A 79 16.31 -15.13 28.33
N GLY A 80 15.76 -14.11 27.66
CA GLY A 80 14.40 -13.62 27.89
C GLY A 80 14.30 -12.57 29.00
N MET A 81 15.38 -11.88 29.36
CA MET A 81 15.32 -10.73 30.26
C MET A 81 15.00 -9.46 29.46
N VAL A 82 13.98 -8.72 29.89
CA VAL A 82 13.59 -7.42 29.34
C VAL A 82 14.19 -6.32 30.21
N THR A 83 14.96 -5.44 29.59
CA THR A 83 15.62 -4.31 30.26
C THR A 83 15.43 -3.02 29.48
N THR A 84 15.42 -1.89 30.16
CA THR A 84 15.44 -0.56 29.54
C THR A 84 16.86 -0.22 29.12
N VAL A 85 17.07 0.02 27.82
CA VAL A 85 18.36 0.44 27.24
C VAL A 85 18.54 1.94 27.38
N ALA A 86 17.51 2.71 27.03
CA ALA A 86 17.50 4.16 27.12
C ALA A 86 16.07 4.72 27.28
N GLY A 87 15.97 5.94 27.84
CA GLY A 87 14.70 6.62 28.11
C GLY A 87 14.26 6.53 29.58
N ASP A 88 13.96 7.66 30.21
CA ASP A 88 13.44 7.72 31.59
C ASP A 88 11.91 7.54 31.70
N GLY A 89 11.22 7.42 30.58
CA GLY A 89 9.75 7.34 30.52
C GLY A 89 9.05 8.69 30.40
N ILE A 90 9.79 9.79 30.42
CA ILE A 90 9.28 11.15 30.29
C ILE A 90 9.49 11.63 28.86
N ILE A 91 8.45 12.25 28.29
CA ILE A 91 8.52 12.89 26.97
C ILE A 91 9.63 13.96 26.97
N GLY A 92 10.50 13.93 25.96
CA GLY A 92 11.52 14.96 25.72
C GLY A 92 12.51 14.54 24.64
N ASP A 93 13.53 15.36 24.43
CA ASP A 93 14.56 15.23 23.38
C ASP A 93 16.00 15.22 23.94
N GLU A 94 16.14 15.07 25.26
CA GLU A 94 17.42 15.15 25.97
C GLU A 94 18.36 14.01 25.54
N ASP A 95 19.58 14.36 25.14
CA ASP A 95 20.69 13.41 24.92
C ASP A 95 21.34 13.04 26.26
N GLY A 96 21.84 11.81 26.39
CA GLY A 96 22.39 11.31 27.64
C GLY A 96 22.69 9.82 27.61
N THR A 97 23.29 9.30 28.67
CA THR A 97 23.56 7.86 28.79
C THR A 97 22.36 7.13 29.37
N GLY A 98 21.84 6.12 28.68
CA GLY A 98 20.76 5.25 29.15
C GLY A 98 19.49 6.02 29.53
N THR A 99 19.08 5.92 30.80
CA THR A 99 17.92 6.65 31.33
C THR A 99 18.18 8.14 31.56
N GLY A 100 19.39 8.64 31.27
CA GLY A 100 19.65 10.08 31.19
C GLY A 100 19.13 10.72 29.90
N ALA A 101 18.76 9.92 28.90
CA ALA A 101 18.16 10.41 27.65
C ALA A 101 16.62 10.39 27.71
N ARG A 102 15.99 11.21 26.86
CA ARG A 102 14.53 11.24 26.65
C ARG A 102 14.17 11.10 25.17
N PHE A 103 13.01 10.53 24.93
CA PHE A 103 12.43 10.34 23.60
C PHE A 103 11.00 10.87 23.55
N TYR A 104 10.48 11.05 22.35
CA TYR A 104 9.08 11.36 22.11
C TYR A 104 8.50 10.46 21.01
N HIS A 105 7.84 9.39 21.50
CA HIS A 105 7.10 8.43 20.68
C HIS A 105 7.99 7.75 19.61
N PRO A 106 9.08 7.08 20.02
CA PRO A 106 9.96 6.40 19.07
C PRO A 106 9.20 5.26 18.39
N GLN A 107 9.22 5.19 17.05
CA GLN A 107 8.43 4.19 16.31
C GLN A 107 9.25 3.04 15.75
N ASP A 108 10.55 3.21 15.56
CA ASP A 108 11.39 2.14 15.03
C ASP A 108 12.82 2.18 15.55
N VAL A 109 13.48 1.02 15.55
CA VAL A 109 14.86 0.84 15.97
C VAL A 109 15.54 -0.16 15.05
N ALA A 110 16.73 0.20 14.55
CA ALA A 110 17.58 -0.70 13.77
C ALA A 110 18.92 -0.91 14.50
N VAL A 111 19.43 -2.14 14.53
CA VAL A 111 20.69 -2.48 15.18
C VAL A 111 21.78 -2.80 14.16
N ALA A 112 22.86 -2.03 14.20
CA ALA A 112 24.03 -2.24 13.36
C ALA A 112 24.87 -3.43 13.85
N ALA A 113 25.73 -3.95 12.98
CA ALA A 113 26.58 -5.11 13.27
C ALA A 113 27.57 -4.89 14.44
N ASP A 114 27.90 -3.64 14.77
CA ASP A 114 28.75 -3.27 15.90
C ASP A 114 27.98 -3.09 17.21
N GLY A 115 26.65 -3.25 17.19
CA GLY A 115 25.76 -3.07 18.34
C GLY A 115 25.22 -1.66 18.52
N THR A 116 25.57 -0.71 17.65
CA THR A 116 24.97 0.63 17.64
C THR A 116 23.49 0.54 17.25
N LEU A 117 22.61 1.25 17.97
CA LEU A 117 21.20 1.35 17.63
C LEU A 117 20.92 2.70 16.95
N TYR A 118 20.09 2.68 15.92
CA TYR A 118 19.50 3.89 15.33
C TYR A 118 18.01 3.89 15.58
N VAL A 119 17.47 5.00 16.08
CA VAL A 119 16.09 5.12 16.52
C VAL A 119 15.40 6.24 15.77
N ALA A 120 14.22 5.95 15.24
CA ALA A 120 13.30 6.94 14.71
C ALA A 120 12.51 7.54 15.87
N ASP A 121 12.94 8.71 16.36
CA ASP A 121 12.30 9.44 17.45
C ASP A 121 11.23 10.38 16.87
N THR A 122 10.13 9.74 16.49
CA THR A 122 9.16 10.26 15.52
C THR A 122 8.65 11.65 15.83
N LEU A 123 8.12 11.87 17.05
CA LEU A 123 7.49 13.15 17.40
C LEU A 123 8.51 14.21 17.85
N ASN A 124 9.78 13.83 18.02
CA ASN A 124 10.90 14.76 18.06
C ASN A 124 11.45 15.08 16.65
N HIS A 125 10.86 14.51 15.60
CA HIS A 125 11.28 14.67 14.21
C HIS A 125 12.77 14.41 13.99
N SER A 126 13.30 13.40 14.68
CA SER A 126 14.74 13.19 14.81
C SER A 126 15.18 11.74 14.66
N ILE A 127 16.41 11.54 14.21
CA ILE A 127 17.11 10.26 14.21
C ILE A 127 18.12 10.28 15.36
N ARG A 128 17.98 9.31 16.27
CA ARG A 128 18.85 9.17 17.44
C ARG A 128 19.79 7.98 17.23
N GLN A 129 21.02 8.11 17.70
CA GLN A 129 22.00 7.03 17.76
C GLN A 129 22.20 6.64 19.22
N ILE A 130 22.26 5.34 19.52
CA ILE A 130 22.64 4.79 20.82
C ILE A 130 23.88 3.93 20.62
N SER A 131 25.01 4.36 21.16
CA SER A 131 26.24 3.56 21.12
C SER A 131 26.13 2.30 22.01
N PRO A 132 26.99 1.29 21.82
CA PRO A 132 26.97 0.06 22.62
C PRO A 132 27.17 0.28 24.15
N ASP A 133 27.75 1.40 24.56
CA ASP A 133 27.88 1.80 25.97
C ASP A 133 26.68 2.61 26.50
N GLY A 134 25.66 2.83 25.66
CA GLY A 134 24.38 3.44 26.02
C GLY A 134 24.33 4.95 25.87
N GLN A 135 25.33 5.61 25.27
CA GLN A 135 25.26 7.04 25.00
C GLN A 135 24.28 7.32 23.85
N VAL A 136 23.25 8.11 24.13
CA VAL A 136 22.29 8.60 23.14
C VAL A 136 22.75 9.95 22.59
N THR A 137 22.74 10.10 21.27
CA THR A 137 23.02 11.36 20.58
C THR A 137 22.02 11.61 19.45
N THR A 138 21.63 12.86 19.24
CA THR A 138 20.80 13.27 18.10
C THR A 138 21.66 13.55 16.87
N LEU A 139 21.29 12.98 15.72
CA LEU A 139 22.10 13.07 14.49
C LEU A 139 21.78 14.29 13.62
N ASN A 140 20.54 14.75 13.62
CA ASN A 140 20.05 15.83 12.78
C ASN A 140 19.79 17.13 13.57
N ALA A 141 19.56 18.23 12.84
CA ALA A 141 19.15 19.49 13.46
C ALA A 141 17.68 19.45 13.88
N PRO A 142 17.29 20.17 14.96
CA PRO A 142 15.89 20.30 15.34
C PRO A 142 15.09 21.08 14.28
N SER A 143 13.77 20.87 14.30
CA SER A 143 12.83 21.65 13.49
C SER A 143 12.33 22.86 14.28
N ASP A 144 12.35 24.04 13.65
CA ASP A 144 11.84 25.29 14.25
C ASP A 144 10.37 25.58 13.85
N ARG A 145 9.75 24.66 13.09
CA ARG A 145 8.41 24.86 12.56
C ARG A 145 7.38 24.67 13.66
N VAL A 146 6.42 25.59 13.71
CA VAL A 146 5.23 25.50 14.55
C VAL A 146 3.99 25.69 13.71
N VAL A 147 2.93 24.95 14.04
CA VAL A 147 1.68 24.92 13.28
C VAL A 147 0.53 25.17 14.24
N GLU A 148 -0.33 26.14 13.92
CA GLU A 148 -1.59 26.39 14.63
C GLU A 148 -2.65 25.43 14.08
N VAL A 149 -2.89 24.33 14.79
CA VAL A 149 -3.87 23.30 14.37
C VAL A 149 -5.29 23.67 14.76
N GLU A 150 -5.45 24.50 15.81
CA GLU A 150 -6.70 25.12 16.20
C GLU A 150 -6.44 26.54 16.71
N ALA A 151 -7.45 27.41 16.69
CA ALA A 151 -7.29 28.81 17.10
C ALA A 151 -6.74 28.93 18.54
N GLY A 152 -5.53 29.43 18.68
CA GLY A 152 -4.81 29.56 19.96
C GLY A 152 -4.05 28.32 20.43
N TYR A 153 -4.04 27.23 19.63
CA TYR A 153 -3.33 25.99 19.94
C TYR A 153 -2.29 25.67 18.86
N VAL A 154 -1.02 25.86 19.23
CA VAL A 154 0.15 25.63 18.37
C VAL A 154 0.90 24.38 18.82
N VAL A 155 1.36 23.60 17.86
CA VAL A 155 2.18 22.41 18.10
C VAL A 155 3.50 22.52 17.32
N PRO A 156 4.61 21.98 17.84
CA PRO A 156 5.81 21.75 17.05
C PRO A 156 5.50 20.87 15.84
N ALA A 157 6.20 21.10 14.74
CA ALA A 157 6.11 20.30 13.54
C ALA A 157 7.50 20.08 12.94
N GLY A 158 7.64 19.02 12.15
CA GLY A 158 8.89 18.73 11.48
C GLY A 158 9.20 19.70 10.35
N ASP A 159 10.27 19.45 9.63
CA ASP A 159 10.72 20.29 8.52
C ASP A 159 11.45 19.39 7.51
N TYR A 160 12.06 19.98 6.49
CA TYR A 160 12.79 19.24 5.47
C TYR A 160 14.09 19.95 5.10
N ALA A 161 15.21 19.23 5.25
CA ALA A 161 16.49 19.64 4.72
C ALA A 161 17.37 18.41 4.43
N ASP A 162 17.85 18.30 3.20
CA ASP A 162 18.97 17.44 2.79
C ASP A 162 20.32 18.15 3.04
N GLY A 163 21.45 17.45 2.82
CA GLY A 163 22.80 18.00 2.94
C GLY A 163 23.59 17.36 4.08
N GLU A 164 24.35 18.15 4.83
CA GLU A 164 25.08 17.66 6.01
C GLU A 164 24.10 17.10 7.05
N LEU A 165 24.40 15.92 7.61
CA LEU A 165 23.52 15.21 8.55
C LEU A 165 23.18 16.06 9.76
N SER A 166 24.16 16.73 10.35
CA SER A 166 23.96 17.62 11.50
C SER A 166 23.13 18.88 11.20
N ALA A 167 22.87 19.19 9.92
CA ALA A 167 22.03 20.30 9.49
C ALA A 167 20.74 19.84 8.79
N SER A 168 20.59 18.53 8.57
CA SER A 168 19.41 17.95 7.96
C SER A 168 18.20 18.06 8.89
N LYS A 169 17.01 17.99 8.30
CA LYS A 169 15.73 18.01 9.03
C LYS A 169 14.78 16.96 8.47
N PHE A 170 13.94 16.43 9.36
CA PHE A 170 12.94 15.41 9.10
C PHE A 170 11.58 15.87 9.61
N ASN A 171 10.52 15.18 9.17
CA ASN A 171 9.17 15.34 9.67
C ASN A 171 8.55 13.98 9.96
N GLU A 172 8.53 13.62 11.24
CA GLU A 172 8.01 12.35 11.73
C GLU A 172 8.63 11.15 11.02
N PRO A 173 9.96 10.94 11.13
CA PRO A 173 10.55 9.72 10.61
C PRO A 173 9.97 8.53 11.38
N THR A 174 9.42 7.52 10.70
CA THR A 174 8.75 6.39 11.39
C THR A 174 9.47 5.06 11.28
N SER A 175 10.37 4.87 10.31
CA SER A 175 11.08 3.60 10.13
C SER A 175 12.50 3.80 9.62
N ILE A 176 13.39 2.87 10.02
CA ILE A 176 14.82 2.87 9.72
C ILE A 176 15.21 1.48 9.24
N ALA A 177 15.91 1.40 8.11
CA ALA A 177 16.53 0.16 7.64
C ALA A 177 18.01 0.37 7.31
N ILE A 178 18.86 -0.57 7.72
CA ILE A 178 20.31 -0.51 7.50
C ILE A 178 20.66 -1.27 6.21
N ASP A 179 21.37 -0.61 5.30
CA ASP A 179 21.85 -1.22 4.06
C ASP A 179 23.12 -2.07 4.29
N ASN A 180 23.56 -2.80 3.26
CA ASN A 180 24.73 -3.68 3.40
C ASN A 180 26.08 -2.94 3.59
N LYS A 181 26.09 -1.61 3.48
CA LYS A 181 27.25 -0.74 3.75
C LYS A 181 27.19 -0.14 5.16
N GLY A 182 26.10 -0.37 5.89
CA GLY A 182 25.85 0.22 7.20
C GLY A 182 25.20 1.60 7.15
N ASN A 183 24.73 2.06 5.99
CA ASN A 183 24.02 3.34 5.85
C ASN A 183 22.52 3.16 6.09
N LEU A 184 21.80 4.26 6.29
CA LEU A 184 20.40 4.21 6.73
C LEU A 184 19.44 4.65 5.62
N PHE A 185 18.43 3.85 5.34
CA PHE A 185 17.20 4.31 4.74
C PHE A 185 16.22 4.73 5.83
N ILE A 186 15.52 5.84 5.61
CA ILE A 186 14.56 6.41 6.55
C ILE A 186 13.26 6.70 5.80
N SER A 187 12.13 6.26 6.36
CA SER A 187 10.82 6.77 5.95
C SER A 187 10.58 8.10 6.66
N ASP A 188 10.69 9.20 5.92
CA ASP A 188 10.42 10.55 6.39
C ASP A 188 8.95 10.87 6.14
N THR A 189 8.12 10.27 6.99
CA THR A 189 6.71 9.97 6.73
C THR A 189 5.87 11.20 6.52
N GLY A 190 6.07 12.22 7.35
CA GLY A 190 5.39 13.52 7.25
C GLY A 190 5.87 14.37 6.07
N ASN A 191 6.97 13.99 5.42
CA ASN A 191 7.45 14.58 4.17
C ASN A 191 7.13 13.72 2.95
N HIS A 192 6.57 12.53 3.14
CA HIS A 192 6.20 11.58 2.10
C HIS A 192 7.34 11.15 1.18
N VAL A 193 8.54 11.00 1.74
CA VAL A 193 9.75 10.62 1.00
C VAL A 193 10.53 9.54 1.73
N ILE A 194 11.40 8.86 0.97
CA ILE A 194 12.44 8.00 1.52
C ILE A 194 13.74 8.78 1.51
N ARG A 195 14.42 8.87 2.66
CA ARG A 195 15.72 9.52 2.81
C ARG A 195 16.81 8.47 2.95
N TYR A 196 18.03 8.82 2.55
CA TYR A 196 19.23 8.01 2.69
C TYR A 196 20.29 8.79 3.45
N ILE A 197 20.81 8.20 4.53
CA ILE A 197 21.88 8.75 5.35
C ILE A 197 23.16 7.97 5.06
N ASP A 198 24.12 8.63 4.41
CA ASP A 198 25.49 8.15 4.27
C ASP A 198 26.26 8.53 5.54
N LEU A 199 26.37 7.60 6.48
CA LEU A 199 26.97 7.83 7.80
C LEU A 199 28.48 8.07 7.69
N ALA A 200 29.15 7.43 6.72
CA ALA A 200 30.58 7.63 6.50
C ALA A 200 30.90 9.04 5.99
N LYS A 201 30.01 9.62 5.18
CA LYS A 201 30.13 11.01 4.70
C LYS A 201 29.48 12.03 5.63
N GLY A 202 28.59 11.60 6.53
CA GLY A 202 27.78 12.49 7.36
C GLY A 202 26.78 13.30 6.53
N THR A 203 26.14 12.69 5.53
CA THR A 203 25.22 13.40 4.61
C THR A 203 23.87 12.71 4.49
N VAL A 204 22.81 13.49 4.26
CA VAL A 204 21.45 13.04 3.96
C VAL A 204 21.06 13.48 2.57
N ALA A 205 20.45 12.57 1.82
CA ALA A 205 19.84 12.84 0.53
C ALA A 205 18.46 12.18 0.42
N THR A 206 17.59 12.75 -0.40
CA THR A 206 16.33 12.11 -0.77
C THR A 206 16.59 10.97 -1.75
N ALA A 207 16.26 9.75 -1.34
CA ALA A 207 16.44 8.54 -2.13
C ALA A 207 15.30 8.34 -3.15
N ALA A 208 14.07 8.68 -2.78
CA ALA A 208 12.89 8.63 -3.63
C ALA A 208 11.77 9.53 -3.08
N GLY A 209 10.86 9.98 -3.96
CA GLY A 209 9.64 10.70 -3.59
C GLY A 209 9.61 12.19 -3.94
N LEU A 210 10.75 12.76 -4.38
CA LEU A 210 10.86 14.15 -4.82
C LEU A 210 11.80 14.29 -6.02
N SER A 211 11.51 15.27 -6.87
CA SER A 211 12.40 15.62 -7.99
C SER A 211 13.65 16.35 -7.46
N PRO A 212 14.80 16.30 -8.16
CA PRO A 212 16.00 17.01 -7.74
C PRO A 212 15.75 18.52 -7.55
N GLY A 213 16.02 19.03 -6.35
CA GLY A 213 15.82 20.43 -5.99
C GLY A 213 14.38 20.82 -5.63
N GLU A 214 13.43 19.90 -5.74
CA GLU A 214 12.08 20.04 -5.18
C GLU A 214 12.14 19.97 -3.65
N LYS A 215 11.17 20.60 -2.99
CA LYS A 215 10.99 20.52 -1.54
C LYS A 215 9.55 20.10 -1.26
N PRO A 216 9.28 19.42 -0.13
CA PRO A 216 7.92 19.16 0.31
C PRO A 216 7.15 20.49 0.42
N VAL A 217 5.90 20.46 -0.02
CA VAL A 217 4.99 21.60 0.06
C VAL A 217 4.13 21.45 1.30
N TYR A 218 4.23 22.39 2.22
CA TYR A 218 3.33 22.49 3.38
C TYR A 218 2.32 23.59 3.13
N THR A 219 1.04 23.24 3.06
CA THR A 219 -0.04 24.21 3.04
C THR A 219 -0.17 24.90 4.40
N ASN A 220 -0.65 26.14 4.40
CA ASN A 220 -0.65 26.97 5.61
C ASN A 220 -1.52 26.35 6.71
N GLY A 221 -0.89 25.91 7.80
CA GLY A 221 -1.56 25.24 8.91
C GLY A 221 -1.41 23.71 8.94
N ASP A 222 -0.66 23.10 8.02
CA ASP A 222 -0.56 21.64 7.94
C ASP A 222 0.70 21.09 8.63
N LEU A 223 0.51 19.96 9.34
CA LEU A 223 1.58 19.20 9.98
C LEU A 223 2.40 18.37 8.98
N TYR A 224 1.80 18.00 7.86
CA TYR A 224 2.39 17.12 6.86
C TYR A 224 2.47 17.83 5.52
N ALA A 225 3.42 17.40 4.69
CA ALA A 225 3.51 17.88 3.32
C ALA A 225 2.35 17.34 2.47
N GLU A 226 2.17 17.85 1.25
CA GLU A 226 1.30 17.21 0.27
C GLU A 226 1.94 15.91 -0.24
N GLY A 227 1.21 14.80 -0.12
CA GLY A 227 1.63 13.49 -0.64
C GLY A 227 0.97 13.14 -1.97
N GLY A 228 1.24 11.93 -2.48
CA GLY A 228 0.61 11.44 -3.70
C GLY A 228 1.00 10.01 -4.08
N TYR A 229 0.75 9.64 -5.32
CA TYR A 229 1.10 8.33 -5.84
C TYR A 229 1.64 8.42 -7.26
N ALA A 230 2.82 7.86 -7.48
CA ALA A 230 3.37 7.60 -8.80
C ALA A 230 4.44 6.51 -8.71
N ASP A 231 4.39 5.52 -9.60
CA ASP A 231 5.52 4.65 -9.93
C ASP A 231 6.43 5.33 -10.96
N GLY A 232 7.68 4.88 -11.09
CA GLY A 232 8.62 5.41 -12.09
C GLY A 232 10.04 5.54 -11.55
N ALA A 233 10.83 6.44 -12.13
CA ALA A 233 12.13 6.79 -11.56
C ALA A 233 11.94 7.31 -10.12
N ASN A 234 12.92 7.10 -9.25
CA ASN A 234 12.85 7.51 -7.84
C ASN A 234 12.56 9.01 -7.64
N SER A 235 12.98 9.87 -8.57
CA SER A 235 12.67 11.31 -8.60
C SER A 235 11.24 11.65 -9.04
N GLU A 236 10.61 10.76 -9.81
CA GLU A 236 9.26 10.93 -10.34
C GLU A 236 8.22 10.20 -9.49
N ALA A 237 8.66 9.21 -8.72
CA ALA A 237 7.82 8.48 -7.79
C ALA A 237 7.25 9.41 -6.72
N ARG A 238 6.05 9.09 -6.25
CA ARG A 238 5.38 9.78 -5.15
C ARG A 238 4.82 8.75 -4.16
N PHE A 239 4.83 9.12 -2.88
CA PHE A 239 4.33 8.32 -1.77
C PHE A 239 3.29 9.12 -0.99
N LEU A 240 2.48 8.42 -0.20
CA LEU A 240 1.51 9.00 0.72
C LEU A 240 1.64 8.25 2.05
N PHE A 241 2.35 8.89 2.98
CA PHE A 241 2.61 8.37 4.31
C PHE A 241 3.37 7.02 4.29
N PRO A 242 4.58 6.96 3.67
CA PRO A 242 5.39 5.75 3.71
C PRO A 242 5.82 5.46 5.16
N ARG A 243 5.57 4.25 5.68
CA ARG A 243 5.92 3.86 7.05
C ARG A 243 7.02 2.81 7.06
N GLY A 244 6.74 1.56 7.42
CA GLY A 244 7.77 0.55 7.55
C GLY A 244 8.50 0.26 6.26
N ILE A 245 9.80 0.03 6.38
CA ILE A 245 10.71 -0.25 5.27
C ILE A 245 11.63 -1.42 5.60
N ALA A 246 12.03 -2.18 4.58
CA ALA A 246 12.96 -3.27 4.74
C ALA A 246 13.91 -3.37 3.54
N VAL A 247 15.20 -3.57 3.82
CA VAL A 247 16.23 -3.76 2.79
C VAL A 247 16.24 -5.22 2.35
N THR A 248 16.31 -5.44 1.04
CA THR A 248 16.45 -6.79 0.44
C THR A 248 17.91 -7.16 0.20
N GLU A 249 18.20 -8.44 -0.08
CA GLU A 249 19.59 -8.93 -0.26
C GLU A 249 20.33 -8.23 -1.40
N GLU A 250 19.62 -7.89 -2.48
CA GLU A 250 20.12 -7.13 -3.62
C GLU A 250 20.23 -5.62 -3.36
N ASN A 251 20.04 -5.18 -2.11
CA ASN A 251 20.08 -3.78 -1.69
C ASN A 251 18.97 -2.92 -2.32
N GLY A 252 17.83 -3.54 -2.62
CA GLY A 252 16.57 -2.83 -2.86
C GLY A 252 15.88 -2.48 -1.53
N LEU A 253 14.82 -1.68 -1.60
CA LEU A 253 14.03 -1.26 -0.45
C LEU A 253 12.54 -1.54 -0.69
N VAL A 254 11.96 -2.38 0.16
CA VAL A 254 10.50 -2.57 0.24
C VAL A 254 9.94 -1.50 1.16
N ILE A 255 8.83 -0.88 0.75
CA ILE A 255 8.22 0.27 1.43
C ILE A 255 6.73 0.01 1.60
N ALA A 256 6.24 0.09 2.84
CA ALA A 256 4.81 0.18 3.13
C ALA A 256 4.32 1.61 2.88
N ASP A 257 3.70 1.85 1.73
CA ASP A 257 3.14 3.16 1.36
C ASP A 257 1.70 3.24 1.88
N SER A 258 1.61 3.53 3.19
CA SER A 258 0.48 3.13 4.04
C SER A 258 -0.86 3.72 3.58
N LEU A 259 -0.92 5.02 3.32
CA LEU A 259 -2.16 5.67 2.89
C LEU A 259 -2.46 5.49 1.40
N ASN A 260 -1.48 5.04 0.61
CA ASN A 260 -1.74 4.52 -0.73
C ASN A 260 -2.22 3.05 -0.72
N HIS A 261 -2.20 2.38 0.43
CA HIS A 261 -2.62 0.99 0.60
C HIS A 261 -1.86 0.01 -0.29
N THR A 262 -0.58 0.30 -0.50
CA THR A 262 0.27 -0.50 -1.38
C THR A 262 1.61 -0.80 -0.73
N ILE A 263 2.25 -1.87 -1.22
CA ILE A 263 3.67 -2.10 -0.99
C ILE A 263 4.42 -1.69 -2.26
N ARG A 264 5.44 -0.85 -2.06
CA ARG A 264 6.30 -0.31 -3.12
C ARG A 264 7.68 -0.96 -2.99
N TYR A 265 8.40 -1.00 -4.10
CA TYR A 265 9.76 -1.54 -4.14
C TYR A 265 10.65 -0.61 -4.95
N LEU A 266 11.69 -0.09 -4.29
CA LEU A 266 12.73 0.75 -4.85
C LEU A 266 13.97 -0.09 -5.13
N VAL A 267 14.34 -0.23 -6.40
CA VAL A 267 15.57 -0.92 -6.83
C VAL A 267 16.12 -0.22 -8.07
N ASP A 268 17.43 -0.09 -8.17
CA ASP A 268 18.11 0.54 -9.32
C ASP A 268 17.52 1.89 -9.75
N GLY A 269 17.15 2.72 -8.76
CA GLY A 269 16.58 4.05 -8.96
C GLY A 269 15.16 4.06 -9.53
N HIS A 270 14.44 2.94 -9.50
CA HIS A 270 13.04 2.84 -9.93
C HIS A 270 12.15 2.34 -8.79
N VAL A 271 10.99 2.96 -8.63
CA VAL A 271 9.93 2.57 -7.69
C VAL A 271 8.79 1.92 -8.45
N SER A 272 8.35 0.76 -7.98
CA SER A 272 7.21 0.02 -8.54
C SER A 272 6.26 -0.45 -7.44
N THR A 273 4.95 -0.52 -7.73
CA THR A 273 3.98 -1.18 -6.86
C THR A 273 4.05 -2.70 -7.04
N ILE A 274 4.34 -3.41 -5.94
CA ILE A 274 4.47 -4.87 -5.91
C ILE A 274 3.30 -5.57 -5.20
N ALA A 275 2.49 -4.83 -4.45
CA ALA A 275 1.26 -5.33 -3.84
C ALA A 275 0.25 -4.21 -3.61
N GLY A 276 -1.04 -4.55 -3.66
CA GLY A 276 -2.12 -3.60 -3.47
C GLY A 276 -2.48 -2.88 -4.77
N VAL A 277 -3.62 -2.20 -4.77
CA VAL A 277 -4.06 -1.36 -5.89
C VAL A 277 -4.13 0.07 -5.39
N PRO A 278 -3.37 1.01 -5.97
CA PRO A 278 -3.39 2.40 -5.55
C PRO A 278 -4.81 2.95 -5.55
N ALA A 279 -5.12 3.79 -4.57
CA ALA A 279 -6.45 4.37 -4.37
C ALA A 279 -7.57 3.37 -4.03
N GLN A 280 -7.25 2.10 -3.80
CA GLN A 280 -8.21 1.08 -3.36
C GLN A 280 -7.69 0.37 -2.14
N PHE A 281 -8.57 0.11 -1.19
CA PHE A 281 -8.28 -0.71 -0.02
C PHE A 281 -9.28 -1.82 0.12
N GLY A 282 -8.92 -2.80 0.94
CA GLY A 282 -9.73 -3.97 1.20
C GLY A 282 -8.85 -5.08 1.71
N HIS A 283 -9.37 -6.31 1.69
CA HIS A 283 -8.69 -7.46 2.28
C HIS A 283 -8.54 -8.63 1.31
N VAL A 284 -8.65 -8.37 0.00
CA VAL A 284 -8.65 -9.40 -1.04
C VAL A 284 -7.22 -9.95 -1.21
N ASP A 285 -7.09 -11.27 -1.11
CA ASP A 285 -5.86 -11.99 -1.45
C ASP A 285 -5.79 -12.22 -2.96
N GLY A 286 -4.58 -12.31 -3.51
CA GLY A 286 -4.41 -12.59 -4.93
C GLY A 286 -3.04 -12.21 -5.46
N ILE A 287 -2.91 -12.26 -6.78
CA ILE A 287 -1.69 -11.83 -7.47
C ILE A 287 -1.56 -10.30 -7.46
N ASN A 288 -0.34 -9.80 -7.70
CA ASN A 288 -0.07 -8.36 -7.75
C ASN A 288 -1.04 -7.62 -8.70
N GLY A 289 -1.63 -6.54 -8.20
CA GLY A 289 -2.61 -5.71 -8.88
C GLY A 289 -4.03 -6.28 -8.89
N HIS A 290 -4.25 -7.41 -8.22
CA HIS A 290 -5.57 -7.98 -7.92
C HIS A 290 -5.74 -8.33 -6.44
N ASN A 291 -4.81 -7.92 -5.59
CA ASN A 291 -4.91 -7.99 -4.14
C ASN A 291 -5.19 -6.59 -3.57
N LEU A 292 -5.89 -6.53 -2.44
CA LEU A 292 -6.18 -5.29 -1.72
C LEU A 292 -5.59 -5.37 -0.32
N LEU A 293 -4.91 -4.28 0.07
CA LEU A 293 -4.39 -4.06 1.41
C LEU A 293 -5.17 -2.91 2.04
N HIS A 294 -5.03 -2.72 3.34
CA HIS A 294 -5.65 -1.62 4.06
C HIS A 294 -4.69 -1.08 5.12
N ASN A 295 -4.08 0.06 4.77
CA ASN A 295 -3.12 0.78 5.60
C ASN A 295 -1.97 -0.13 6.11
N PRO A 296 -1.17 -0.73 5.20
CA PRO A 296 -0.04 -1.54 5.61
C PRO A 296 0.96 -0.67 6.36
N THR A 297 1.37 -1.05 7.56
CA THR A 297 2.20 -0.21 8.43
C THR A 297 3.65 -0.62 8.47
N ASP A 298 3.92 -1.88 8.15
CA ASP A 298 5.27 -2.44 8.22
C ASP A 298 5.48 -3.59 7.23
N VAL A 299 6.74 -3.84 6.89
CA VAL A 299 7.19 -4.91 5.99
C VAL A 299 8.44 -5.58 6.53
N ALA A 300 8.59 -6.88 6.30
CA ALA A 300 9.81 -7.61 6.62
C ALA A 300 10.18 -8.57 5.48
N VAL A 301 11.47 -8.70 5.19
CA VAL A 301 12.00 -9.63 4.17
C VAL A 301 12.35 -10.96 4.83
N LEU A 302 11.78 -12.04 4.33
CA LEU A 302 12.09 -13.40 4.77
C LEU A 302 13.39 -13.91 4.13
N PRO A 303 14.09 -14.91 4.73
CA PRO A 303 15.34 -15.45 4.19
C PRO A 303 15.23 -16.08 2.79
N ASN A 304 14.01 -16.39 2.33
CA ASN A 304 13.76 -16.90 0.98
C ASN A 304 13.45 -15.79 -0.05
N GLY A 305 13.47 -14.53 0.39
CA GLY A 305 13.13 -13.33 -0.37
C GLY A 305 11.65 -12.95 -0.35
N ASP A 306 10.75 -13.77 0.21
CA ASP A 306 9.33 -13.43 0.32
C ASP A 306 9.12 -12.32 1.35
N LEU A 307 7.98 -11.63 1.30
CA LEU A 307 7.71 -10.48 2.14
C LEU A 307 6.59 -10.76 3.13
N LEU A 308 6.76 -10.29 4.35
CA LEU A 308 5.68 -10.16 5.32
C LEU A 308 5.18 -8.72 5.31
N ILE A 309 3.87 -8.56 5.43
CA ILE A 309 3.19 -7.26 5.42
C ILE A 309 2.29 -7.19 6.65
N ALA A 310 2.52 -6.18 7.50
CA ALA A 310 1.60 -5.83 8.57
C ALA A 310 0.44 -4.99 8.00
N ASP A 311 -0.65 -5.67 7.63
CA ASP A 311 -1.84 -5.08 7.03
C ASP A 311 -2.84 -4.66 8.12
N SER A 312 -2.47 -3.60 8.85
CA SER A 312 -2.96 -3.36 10.20
C SER A 312 -4.45 -3.04 10.28
N TYR A 313 -5.04 -2.34 9.31
CA TYR A 313 -6.48 -2.04 9.40
C TYR A 313 -7.34 -3.25 9.05
N ASN A 314 -6.76 -4.28 8.42
CA ASN A 314 -7.38 -5.58 8.28
C ASN A 314 -7.06 -6.55 9.43
N ASN A 315 -6.26 -6.13 10.41
CA ASN A 315 -5.77 -6.96 11.51
C ASN A 315 -5.11 -8.26 11.03
N LYS A 316 -4.28 -8.18 9.98
CA LYS A 316 -3.63 -9.35 9.35
C LYS A 316 -2.14 -9.14 9.20
N ILE A 317 -1.39 -10.23 9.37
CA ILE A 317 -0.07 -10.35 8.75
C ILE A 317 -0.28 -11.14 7.46
N ARG A 318 0.19 -10.60 6.34
CA ARG A 318 0.09 -11.21 5.01
C ARG A 318 1.48 -11.59 4.53
N GLU A 319 1.56 -12.66 3.75
CA GLU A 319 2.77 -13.08 3.07
C GLU A 319 2.61 -12.82 1.58
N LEU A 320 3.59 -12.12 0.99
CA LEU A 320 3.73 -11.95 -0.44
C LEU A 320 4.81 -12.90 -0.93
N GLU A 321 4.38 -13.92 -1.66
CA GLU A 321 5.26 -14.91 -2.25
C GLU A 321 5.70 -14.47 -3.64
N TYR A 322 7.01 -14.42 -3.89
CA TYR A 322 7.50 -14.25 -5.24
C TYR A 322 7.26 -15.52 -6.05
N TYR A 323 6.73 -15.34 -7.26
CA TYR A 323 6.45 -16.46 -8.14
C TYR A 323 7.75 -17.14 -8.58
N ARG A 324 7.87 -18.45 -8.30
CA ARG A 324 9.03 -19.27 -8.66
C ARG A 324 8.62 -20.28 -9.72
N LEU A 325 9.34 -20.28 -10.85
CA LEU A 325 9.11 -21.25 -11.91
C LEU A 325 9.32 -22.69 -11.38
N PRO A 326 8.53 -23.67 -11.85
CA PRO A 326 8.67 -25.06 -11.43
C PRO A 326 10.06 -25.62 -11.75
N THR A 327 10.65 -26.38 -10.82
CA THR A 327 12.00 -26.94 -10.97
C THR A 327 12.10 -28.01 -12.07
N ASN A 328 10.98 -28.61 -12.46
CA ASN A 328 10.86 -29.59 -13.53
C ASN A 328 10.67 -28.96 -14.93
N LEU A 329 10.87 -27.65 -15.08
CA LEU A 329 10.78 -26.96 -16.37
C LEU A 329 11.81 -27.55 -17.38
N PRO A 330 11.37 -27.97 -18.59
CA PRO A 330 12.28 -28.51 -19.61
C PRO A 330 13.38 -27.53 -20.02
N ARG A 331 14.64 -27.97 -19.98
CA ARG A 331 15.81 -27.16 -20.40
C ARG A 331 16.05 -27.29 -21.90
N ASN A 332 15.22 -26.63 -22.69
CA ASN A 332 15.34 -26.61 -24.15
C ASN A 332 14.91 -25.23 -24.72
N ASP A 333 15.03 -25.04 -26.04
CA ASP A 333 14.66 -23.77 -26.70
C ASP A 333 13.17 -23.66 -27.05
N GLN A 334 12.36 -24.62 -26.65
CA GLN A 334 10.92 -24.60 -26.91
C GLN A 334 10.24 -23.60 -25.99
N VAL A 335 9.10 -23.09 -26.45
CA VAL A 335 8.21 -22.27 -25.62
C VAL A 335 7.50 -23.17 -24.62
N LYS A 336 7.61 -22.86 -23.34
CA LYS A 336 6.90 -23.58 -22.27
C LYS A 336 5.69 -22.78 -21.84
N VAL A 337 4.70 -23.48 -21.30
CA VAL A 337 3.57 -22.85 -20.63
C VAL A 337 3.43 -23.48 -19.26
N VAL A 338 3.33 -22.65 -18.24
CA VAL A 338 3.04 -23.03 -16.86
C VAL A 338 1.70 -22.43 -16.50
N VAL A 339 0.81 -23.23 -15.91
CA VAL A 339 -0.44 -22.77 -15.31
C VAL A 339 -0.31 -22.94 -13.80
N ASP A 340 -0.37 -21.83 -13.08
CA ASP A 340 0.00 -21.69 -11.68
C ASP A 340 1.39 -22.27 -11.43
N HIS A 341 1.51 -23.48 -10.90
CA HIS A 341 2.81 -24.15 -10.67
C HIS A 341 3.00 -25.43 -11.50
N SER A 342 2.11 -25.69 -12.47
CA SER A 342 2.09 -26.91 -13.28
C SER A 342 2.61 -26.66 -14.69
N VAL A 343 3.69 -27.36 -15.06
CA VAL A 343 4.22 -27.34 -16.43
C VAL A 343 3.29 -28.10 -17.36
N ILE A 344 2.82 -27.44 -18.42
CA ILE A 344 1.91 -28.06 -19.39
C ILE A 344 2.72 -28.80 -20.45
N SER A 345 2.37 -30.07 -20.64
CA SER A 345 2.90 -30.89 -21.73
C SER A 345 2.02 -30.74 -22.96
N PHE A 346 2.64 -30.43 -24.09
CA PHE A 346 1.96 -30.28 -25.36
C PHE A 346 2.35 -31.40 -26.32
N ASP A 347 1.36 -31.99 -26.98
CA ASP A 347 1.56 -32.92 -28.09
C ASP A 347 1.98 -32.21 -29.39
N ALA A 348 1.63 -30.93 -29.51
CA ALA A 348 2.13 -30.02 -30.54
C ALA A 348 2.68 -28.75 -29.90
N GLN A 349 3.92 -28.40 -30.20
CA GLN A 349 4.64 -27.35 -29.47
C GLN A 349 3.99 -25.97 -29.63
N PRO A 350 3.88 -25.16 -28.56
CA PRO A 350 3.61 -23.73 -28.64
C PRO A 350 4.69 -23.01 -29.45
N GLU A 351 4.31 -21.93 -30.12
CA GLU A 351 5.24 -21.16 -30.96
C GLU A 351 5.00 -19.66 -30.87
N THR A 352 6.05 -18.87 -31.10
CA THR A 352 5.96 -17.41 -31.12
C THR A 352 5.74 -16.94 -32.56
N VAL A 353 4.63 -16.24 -32.80
CA VAL A 353 4.27 -15.67 -34.11
C VAL A 353 4.09 -14.16 -33.93
N LYS A 354 4.88 -13.36 -34.64
CA LYS A 354 4.85 -11.88 -34.54
C LYS A 354 4.91 -11.37 -33.08
N GLY A 355 5.74 -11.99 -32.25
CA GLY A 355 5.90 -11.61 -30.83
C GLY A 355 4.77 -12.07 -29.90
N ARG A 356 3.77 -12.82 -30.39
CA ARG A 356 2.72 -13.43 -29.56
C ARG A 356 2.90 -14.93 -29.47
N THR A 357 2.72 -15.48 -28.27
CA THR A 357 2.76 -16.93 -28.07
C THR A 357 1.43 -17.56 -28.46
N MET A 358 1.50 -18.50 -29.40
CA MET A 358 0.39 -19.28 -29.92
C MET A 358 0.41 -20.66 -29.27
N VAL A 359 -0.72 -21.05 -28.67
CA VAL A 359 -0.85 -22.31 -27.91
C VAL A 359 -1.95 -23.20 -28.49
N PRO A 360 -1.76 -24.54 -28.52
CA PRO A 360 -2.83 -25.46 -28.84
C PRO A 360 -3.97 -25.37 -27.82
N VAL A 361 -5.17 -25.03 -28.29
CA VAL A 361 -6.28 -24.67 -27.40
C VAL A 361 -6.80 -25.79 -26.51
N ARG A 362 -6.60 -27.07 -26.87
CA ARG A 362 -7.05 -28.20 -26.03
C ARG A 362 -6.10 -28.51 -24.88
N ALA A 363 -4.81 -28.20 -25.02
CA ALA A 363 -3.83 -28.58 -24.01
C ALA A 363 -4.00 -27.80 -22.69
N LEU A 364 -4.63 -26.62 -22.76
CA LEU A 364 -4.90 -25.78 -21.58
C LEU A 364 -6.34 -25.92 -21.05
N SER A 365 -7.23 -26.60 -21.77
CA SER A 365 -8.67 -26.58 -21.46
C SER A 365 -9.01 -27.25 -20.13
N GLU A 366 -8.31 -28.36 -19.80
CA GLU A 366 -8.51 -29.06 -18.54
C GLU A 366 -8.04 -28.22 -17.35
N MET A 367 -6.82 -27.69 -17.43
CA MET A 367 -6.21 -26.91 -16.33
C MET A 367 -6.90 -25.56 -16.12
N MET A 368 -7.24 -24.85 -17.19
CA MET A 368 -7.94 -23.55 -17.10
C MET A 368 -9.47 -23.69 -16.99
N GLY A 369 -10.00 -24.92 -16.98
CA GLY A 369 -11.42 -25.22 -16.76
C GLY A 369 -12.40 -24.76 -17.85
N TYR A 370 -11.93 -24.45 -19.06
CA TYR A 370 -12.80 -24.08 -20.18
C TYR A 370 -13.10 -25.26 -21.09
N LYS A 371 -14.27 -25.26 -21.75
CA LYS A 371 -14.67 -26.26 -22.73
C LYS A 371 -14.35 -25.80 -24.13
N VAL A 372 -13.95 -26.73 -25.01
CA VAL A 372 -13.67 -26.47 -26.43
C VAL A 372 -14.69 -27.18 -27.31
N ARG A 373 -15.40 -26.42 -28.15
CA ARG A 373 -16.32 -26.96 -29.16
C ARG A 373 -15.89 -26.52 -30.55
N PHE A 374 -15.84 -27.47 -31.48
CA PHE A 374 -15.52 -27.21 -32.89
C PHE A 374 -16.83 -27.17 -33.68
N LEU A 375 -17.03 -26.09 -34.42
CA LEU A 375 -18.20 -25.81 -35.24
C LEU A 375 -17.78 -25.67 -36.71
N ASP A 376 -18.75 -25.70 -37.63
CA ASP A 376 -18.55 -25.43 -39.06
C ASP A 376 -17.42 -26.26 -39.69
N ASN A 377 -17.43 -27.58 -39.49
CA ASN A 377 -16.36 -28.48 -39.91
C ASN A 377 -14.97 -28.06 -39.39
N GLN A 378 -14.91 -27.65 -38.12
CA GLN A 378 -13.69 -27.20 -37.42
C GLN A 378 -13.14 -25.84 -37.88
N ARG A 379 -13.88 -25.09 -38.70
CA ARG A 379 -13.49 -23.72 -39.10
C ARG A 379 -13.71 -22.70 -37.99
N THR A 380 -14.65 -22.97 -37.09
CA THR A 380 -14.99 -22.11 -35.97
C THR A 380 -14.74 -22.86 -34.67
N ILE A 381 -14.12 -22.19 -33.70
CA ILE A 381 -13.89 -22.71 -32.35
C ILE A 381 -14.68 -21.85 -31.38
N GLU A 382 -15.40 -22.54 -30.50
CA GLU A 382 -16.09 -21.93 -29.37
C GLU A 382 -15.44 -22.41 -28.08
N LEU A 383 -14.99 -21.47 -27.28
CA LEU A 383 -14.41 -21.69 -25.95
C LEU A 383 -15.40 -21.19 -24.91
N THR A 384 -15.64 -21.94 -23.84
CA THR A 384 -16.62 -21.56 -22.80
C THR A 384 -16.09 -21.85 -21.40
N LYS A 385 -16.08 -20.85 -20.52
CA LYS A 385 -15.78 -20.98 -19.09
C LYS A 385 -16.83 -20.20 -18.30
N GLY A 386 -17.60 -20.88 -17.45
CA GLY A 386 -18.76 -20.28 -16.80
C GLY A 386 -19.71 -19.61 -17.79
N GLU A 387 -19.98 -18.33 -17.59
CA GLU A 387 -20.87 -17.49 -18.42
C GLU A 387 -20.15 -16.79 -19.58
N VAL A 388 -18.83 -16.95 -19.70
CA VAL A 388 -18.03 -16.35 -20.78
C VAL A 388 -17.87 -17.33 -21.93
N ARG A 389 -18.19 -16.86 -23.14
CA ARG A 389 -18.06 -17.61 -24.39
C ARG A 389 -17.26 -16.82 -25.40
N VAL A 390 -16.20 -17.42 -25.93
CA VAL A 390 -15.39 -16.87 -27.02
C VAL A 390 -15.65 -17.65 -28.29
N ARG A 391 -16.03 -16.98 -29.37
CA ARG A 391 -16.08 -17.56 -30.71
C ARG A 391 -15.02 -16.95 -31.60
N LEU A 392 -14.25 -17.83 -32.24
CA LEU A 392 -13.17 -17.45 -33.13
C LEU A 392 -13.18 -18.32 -34.39
N GLN A 393 -13.00 -17.68 -35.53
CA GLN A 393 -12.89 -18.36 -36.83
C GLN A 393 -11.42 -18.47 -37.21
N MET A 394 -10.98 -19.65 -37.64
CA MET A 394 -9.61 -19.87 -38.09
C MET A 394 -9.28 -18.94 -39.27
N GLY A 395 -8.18 -18.19 -39.16
CA GLY A 395 -7.72 -17.21 -40.15
C GLY A 395 -8.39 -15.83 -40.04
N SER A 396 -9.33 -15.62 -39.13
CA SER A 396 -9.96 -14.32 -38.88
C SER A 396 -9.23 -13.55 -37.78
N GLN A 397 -9.10 -12.23 -37.95
CA GLN A 397 -8.67 -11.34 -36.85
C GLN A 397 -9.83 -11.02 -35.91
N VAL A 398 -11.07 -11.05 -36.37
CA VAL A 398 -12.23 -10.69 -35.57
C VAL A 398 -12.72 -11.91 -34.80
N ILE A 399 -12.86 -11.72 -33.48
CA ILE A 399 -13.47 -12.68 -32.56
C ILE A 399 -14.67 -12.06 -31.86
N SER A 400 -15.54 -12.91 -31.32
CA SER A 400 -16.66 -12.50 -30.46
C SER A 400 -16.43 -13.03 -29.05
N ILE A 401 -16.54 -12.15 -28.06
CA ILE A 401 -16.54 -12.48 -26.64
C ILE A 401 -17.90 -12.11 -26.09
N LYS A 402 -18.61 -13.07 -25.52
CA LYS A 402 -19.92 -12.89 -24.90
C LYS A 402 -19.85 -13.24 -23.43
N ASN A 403 -20.23 -12.30 -22.58
CA ASN A 403 -20.43 -12.53 -21.16
C ASN A 403 -21.93 -12.50 -20.87
N ALA A 404 -22.52 -13.67 -20.62
CA ALA A 404 -23.95 -13.80 -20.42
C ALA A 404 -24.43 -13.15 -19.11
N ALA A 405 -23.60 -13.15 -18.05
CA ALA A 405 -23.91 -12.50 -16.78
C ALA A 405 -23.99 -10.96 -16.92
N ALA A 406 -23.07 -10.37 -17.67
CA ALA A 406 -23.06 -8.93 -17.93
C ALA A 406 -24.04 -8.50 -19.05
N GLY A 407 -24.57 -9.45 -19.83
CA GLY A 407 -25.36 -9.17 -21.04
C GLY A 407 -24.57 -8.44 -22.13
N VAL A 408 -23.23 -8.56 -22.12
CA VAL A 408 -22.32 -7.87 -23.05
C VAL A 408 -21.84 -8.85 -24.12
N GLU A 409 -21.83 -8.39 -25.37
CA GLU A 409 -21.22 -9.08 -26.51
C GLU A 409 -20.30 -8.09 -27.22
N GLU A 410 -19.01 -8.36 -27.18
CA GLU A 410 -17.96 -7.51 -27.74
C GLU A 410 -17.31 -8.22 -28.93
N GLN A 411 -16.94 -7.45 -29.95
CA GLN A 411 -16.06 -7.90 -31.00
C GLN A 411 -14.66 -7.35 -30.77
N ARG A 412 -13.64 -8.21 -30.85
CA ARG A 412 -12.24 -7.82 -30.75
C ARG A 412 -11.47 -8.19 -32.00
N VAL A 413 -10.49 -7.35 -32.33
CA VAL A 413 -9.54 -7.58 -33.40
C VAL A 413 -8.23 -8.08 -32.79
N LEU A 414 -7.84 -9.29 -33.14
CA LEU A 414 -6.58 -9.89 -32.74
C LEU A 414 -5.44 -9.40 -33.63
N GLU A 415 -4.30 -9.09 -33.02
CA GLU A 415 -3.06 -8.79 -33.75
C GLU A 415 -2.55 -9.99 -34.55
N VAL A 416 -2.69 -11.19 -33.98
CA VAL A 416 -2.30 -12.46 -34.59
C VAL A 416 -3.51 -13.36 -34.73
N VAL A 417 -3.76 -13.82 -35.95
CA VAL A 417 -4.92 -14.67 -36.27
C VAL A 417 -4.77 -16.08 -35.69
N PRO A 418 -5.83 -16.66 -35.13
CA PRO A 418 -5.89 -18.09 -34.85
C PRO A 418 -5.72 -18.92 -36.12
N TYR A 419 -5.03 -20.05 -36.05
CA TYR A 419 -4.81 -20.92 -37.21
C TYR A 419 -4.82 -22.40 -36.83
N ALA A 420 -4.99 -23.25 -37.85
CA ALA A 420 -4.85 -24.70 -37.71
C ALA A 420 -3.51 -25.15 -38.31
N LYS A 421 -2.78 -25.98 -37.58
CA LYS A 421 -1.49 -26.58 -37.99
C LYS A 421 -1.44 -28.01 -37.48
N ASN A 422 -1.15 -28.98 -38.36
CA ASN A 422 -1.03 -30.40 -38.02
C ASN A 422 -2.24 -30.96 -37.22
N GLY A 423 -3.47 -30.55 -37.57
CA GLY A 423 -4.68 -31.00 -36.87
C GLY A 423 -4.86 -30.45 -35.46
N ARG A 424 -4.12 -29.39 -35.11
CA ARG A 424 -4.25 -28.64 -33.86
C ARG A 424 -4.61 -27.19 -34.16
N SER A 425 -5.42 -26.60 -33.29
CA SER A 425 -5.84 -25.21 -33.41
C SER A 425 -5.08 -24.36 -32.42
N TYR A 426 -4.40 -23.35 -32.94
CA TYR A 426 -3.54 -22.43 -32.23
C TYR A 426 -4.25 -21.11 -32.02
N VAL A 427 -4.22 -20.62 -30.79
CA VAL A 427 -4.79 -19.34 -30.39
C VAL A 427 -3.75 -18.52 -29.62
N PRO A 428 -3.79 -17.19 -29.66
CA PRO A 428 -2.92 -16.36 -28.83
C PRO A 428 -3.21 -16.64 -27.36
N VAL A 429 -2.19 -16.89 -26.56
CA VAL A 429 -2.37 -17.20 -25.12
C VAL A 429 -2.94 -16.02 -24.33
N GLY A 430 -2.60 -14.79 -24.71
CA GLY A 430 -3.14 -13.57 -24.10
C GLY A 430 -4.66 -13.48 -24.20
N LEU A 431 -5.25 -13.94 -25.33
CA LEU A 431 -6.71 -14.01 -25.49
C LEU A 431 -7.34 -14.93 -24.43
N LEU A 432 -6.69 -16.07 -24.13
CA LEU A 432 -7.20 -17.01 -23.13
C LEU A 432 -7.16 -16.40 -21.73
N GLY A 433 -6.08 -15.68 -21.41
CA GLY A 433 -5.97 -14.97 -20.13
C GLY A 433 -7.04 -13.89 -19.99
N GLU A 434 -7.18 -13.01 -20.97
CA GLU A 434 -8.17 -11.94 -20.97
C GLU A 434 -9.62 -12.45 -20.90
N ALA A 435 -9.95 -13.48 -21.69
CA ALA A 435 -11.31 -13.98 -21.76
C ALA A 435 -11.71 -14.81 -20.53
N PHE A 436 -10.75 -15.43 -19.84
CA PHE A 436 -11.03 -16.38 -18.76
C PHE A 436 -10.49 -15.95 -17.40
N GLY A 437 -10.03 -14.70 -17.26
CA GLY A 437 -9.61 -14.10 -16.00
C GLY A 437 -8.31 -14.71 -15.47
N ALA A 438 -7.25 -14.68 -16.28
CA ALA A 438 -5.92 -15.09 -15.85
C ALA A 438 -4.88 -14.03 -16.23
N ASP A 439 -3.93 -13.82 -15.33
CA ASP A 439 -2.73 -13.05 -15.61
C ASP A 439 -1.78 -13.85 -16.50
N VAL A 440 -1.19 -13.18 -17.48
CA VAL A 440 -0.33 -13.78 -18.48
C VAL A 440 1.00 -13.04 -18.48
N GLN A 441 2.06 -13.74 -18.10
CA GLN A 441 3.41 -13.19 -18.10
C GLN A 441 4.35 -13.99 -19.00
N TRP A 442 5.30 -13.29 -19.62
CA TRP A 442 6.35 -13.89 -20.42
C TRP A 442 7.68 -13.76 -19.70
N ASP A 443 8.26 -14.88 -19.30
CA ASP A 443 9.64 -14.94 -18.87
C ASP A 443 10.55 -15.22 -20.07
N SER A 444 11.33 -14.20 -20.45
CA SER A 444 12.23 -14.29 -21.60
C SER A 444 13.44 -15.17 -21.35
N SER A 445 13.90 -15.27 -20.10
CA SER A 445 15.11 -16.01 -19.72
C SER A 445 14.96 -17.52 -19.94
N THR A 446 13.78 -18.06 -19.66
CA THR A 446 13.45 -19.47 -19.86
C THR A 446 12.51 -19.72 -21.03
N ARG A 447 12.06 -18.67 -21.74
CA ARG A 447 11.06 -18.74 -22.82
C ARG A 447 9.75 -19.38 -22.37
N THR A 448 9.23 -18.90 -21.24
CA THR A 448 8.07 -19.49 -20.57
C THR A 448 6.92 -18.50 -20.49
N VAL A 449 5.73 -18.96 -20.86
CA VAL A 449 4.48 -18.26 -20.50
C VAL A 449 4.04 -18.75 -19.13
N ILE A 450 3.82 -17.83 -18.21
CA ILE A 450 3.26 -18.07 -16.89
C ILE A 450 1.81 -17.60 -16.94
N LEU A 451 0.88 -18.50 -16.65
CA LEU A 451 -0.54 -18.24 -16.51
C LEU A 451 -0.92 -18.41 -15.05
N ARG A 452 -1.57 -17.41 -14.46
CA ARG A 452 -2.05 -17.47 -13.07
C ARG A 452 -3.51 -17.11 -13.02
N GLU A 453 -4.34 -17.94 -12.38
CA GLU A 453 -5.74 -17.60 -12.22
C GLU A 453 -5.93 -16.38 -11.30
N ILE A 454 -6.84 -15.50 -11.71
CA ILE A 454 -7.29 -14.38 -10.88
C ILE A 454 -8.58 -14.84 -10.21
N THR A 455 -8.49 -15.20 -8.92
CA THR A 455 -9.63 -15.72 -8.15
C THR A 455 -10.70 -14.65 -7.92
N GLU A 456 -10.27 -13.43 -7.63
CA GLU A 456 -11.12 -12.26 -7.49
C GLU A 456 -10.50 -11.10 -8.29
N ALA A 457 -11.23 -10.64 -9.32
CA ALA A 457 -10.75 -9.57 -10.16
C ALA A 457 -10.99 -8.23 -9.47
N VAL A 458 -9.91 -7.59 -9.01
CA VAL A 458 -9.93 -6.19 -8.62
C VAL A 458 -9.62 -5.35 -9.85
N ASP A 459 -10.51 -4.40 -10.16
CA ASP A 459 -10.34 -3.51 -11.30
C ASP A 459 -9.23 -2.48 -11.01
N LYS A 460 -8.10 -2.57 -11.71
CA LYS A 460 -6.94 -1.65 -11.53
C LYS A 460 -7.25 -0.17 -11.80
N LYS A 461 -8.38 0.10 -12.45
CA LYS A 461 -9.02 1.40 -12.59
C LYS A 461 -10.49 1.14 -12.31
N PRO A 462 -11.18 1.91 -11.45
CA PRO A 462 -12.62 1.73 -11.29
C PRO A 462 -13.25 1.77 -12.68
N VAL A 463 -13.98 0.71 -13.04
CA VAL A 463 -14.53 0.55 -14.38
C VAL A 463 -15.48 1.71 -14.65
N VAL A 464 -15.01 2.68 -15.45
CA VAL A 464 -15.86 3.63 -16.15
C VAL A 464 -16.47 2.88 -17.34
N ASN A 465 -17.31 1.89 -17.06
CA ASN A 465 -18.31 1.49 -18.04
C ASN A 465 -19.17 2.73 -18.25
N GLY A 466 -19.46 3.13 -19.49
CA GLY A 466 -20.22 4.35 -19.84
C GLY A 466 -21.67 4.42 -19.30
N LYS A 467 -21.98 3.64 -18.26
CA LYS A 467 -23.18 3.66 -17.42
C LYS A 467 -22.90 4.02 -15.95
N SER A 468 -21.64 3.99 -15.48
CA SER A 468 -21.21 4.43 -14.15
C SER A 468 -20.55 5.79 -14.26
N ARG A 469 -21.16 6.83 -13.68
CA ARG A 469 -20.49 8.12 -13.50
C ARG A 469 -19.59 8.01 -12.28
N VAL A 470 -18.30 8.18 -12.47
CA VAL A 470 -17.32 8.25 -11.38
C VAL A 470 -17.13 9.72 -11.00
N MET A 471 -17.19 10.01 -9.71
CA MET A 471 -16.81 11.31 -9.16
C MET A 471 -15.38 11.24 -8.67
N VAL A 472 -14.57 12.20 -9.09
CA VAL A 472 -13.16 12.33 -8.70
C VAL A 472 -13.03 13.57 -7.82
N LEU A 473 -12.41 13.45 -6.67
CA LEU A 473 -11.94 14.61 -5.90
C LEU A 473 -10.79 15.25 -6.67
N GLU A 474 -11.02 16.37 -7.33
CA GLU A 474 -10.03 17.05 -8.16
C GLU A 474 -9.11 17.95 -7.34
N GLN A 475 -9.69 18.66 -6.37
CA GLN A 475 -8.95 19.60 -5.53
C GLN A 475 -9.46 19.56 -4.10
N ILE A 476 -8.55 19.48 -3.15
CA ILE A 476 -8.81 19.51 -1.72
C ILE A 476 -7.98 20.64 -1.12
N LYS A 477 -8.59 21.36 -0.19
CA LYS A 477 -7.92 22.35 0.65
C LYS A 477 -8.17 21.96 2.10
N GLY A 478 -7.11 21.74 2.88
CA GLY A 478 -7.19 21.26 4.25
C GLY A 478 -7.65 19.79 4.36
N THR A 479 -8.11 19.38 5.54
CA THR A 479 -8.53 18.01 5.81
C THR A 479 -9.97 17.75 5.36
N VAL A 480 -10.13 16.81 4.45
CA VAL A 480 -11.44 16.32 4.02
C VAL A 480 -11.50 14.85 4.34
N TRP A 481 -12.61 14.39 4.92
CA TRP A 481 -12.83 13.00 5.25
C TRP A 481 -13.84 12.38 4.30
N VAL A 482 -13.81 11.06 4.16
CA VAL A 482 -14.81 10.27 3.46
C VAL A 482 -15.28 9.17 4.41
N ASN A 483 -16.57 9.16 4.75
CA ASN A 483 -17.22 7.98 5.33
C ASN A 483 -17.69 7.08 4.20
N GLN A 484 -17.27 5.83 4.19
CA GLN A 484 -17.65 4.91 3.13
C GLN A 484 -19.13 4.51 3.19
N ALA A 485 -19.71 4.26 2.02
CA ALA A 485 -21.00 3.58 1.87
C ALA A 485 -21.05 2.29 2.71
N GLY A 486 -21.95 2.23 3.70
CA GLY A 486 -22.07 1.07 4.60
C GLY A 486 -21.48 1.28 6.00
N GLY A 487 -20.88 2.44 6.27
CA GLY A 487 -20.86 3.05 7.62
C GLY A 487 -19.84 2.53 8.63
N SER A 488 -18.76 1.85 8.23
CA SER A 488 -17.75 1.36 9.18
C SER A 488 -16.42 2.12 9.15
N LEU A 489 -16.18 3.00 8.18
CA LEU A 489 -14.86 3.55 7.90
C LEU A 489 -14.93 5.03 7.49
N THR A 490 -14.10 5.85 8.15
CA THR A 490 -13.84 7.28 7.87
C THR A 490 -12.35 7.44 7.54
N TYR A 491 -12.00 8.04 6.39
CA TYR A 491 -10.60 8.21 5.97
C TYR A 491 -10.37 9.57 5.29
N GLN A 492 -9.14 10.07 5.29
CA GLN A 492 -8.81 11.36 4.70
C GLN A 492 -8.79 11.26 3.16
N ALA A 493 -9.45 12.20 2.50
CA ALA A 493 -9.50 12.38 1.07
C ALA A 493 -8.20 12.96 0.51
N TYR A 494 -7.88 12.65 -0.76
CA TYR A 494 -6.74 13.22 -1.49
C TYR A 494 -7.13 13.58 -2.94
N ASN A 495 -6.33 14.43 -3.57
CA ASN A 495 -6.53 14.85 -4.97
C ASN A 495 -6.36 13.65 -5.91
N GLY A 496 -7.33 13.44 -6.79
CA GLY A 496 -7.45 12.31 -7.70
C GLY A 496 -8.24 11.12 -7.14
N MET A 497 -8.75 11.17 -5.90
CA MET A 497 -9.52 10.08 -5.31
C MET A 497 -10.84 9.84 -6.04
N ASN A 498 -11.13 8.59 -6.39
CA ASN A 498 -12.44 8.19 -6.92
C ASN A 498 -13.41 7.89 -5.78
N LEU A 499 -14.65 8.33 -5.92
CA LEU A 499 -15.70 8.17 -4.92
C LEU A 499 -16.77 7.17 -5.37
N HIS A 500 -17.26 6.38 -4.42
CA HIS A 500 -18.27 5.35 -4.66
C HIS A 500 -19.66 5.84 -4.28
N GLN A 501 -20.68 5.23 -4.88
CA GLN A 501 -22.06 5.45 -4.47
C GLN A 501 -22.22 5.10 -2.99
N GLY A 502 -22.78 6.03 -2.23
CA GLY A 502 -23.08 5.89 -0.82
C GLY A 502 -22.02 6.48 0.10
N ASP A 503 -20.87 6.91 -0.44
CA ASP A 503 -19.85 7.60 0.33
C ASP A 503 -20.38 8.96 0.82
N HIS A 504 -19.88 9.41 1.97
CA HIS A 504 -20.14 10.74 2.50
C HIS A 504 -18.83 11.49 2.63
N ILE A 505 -18.71 12.64 1.99
CA ILE A 505 -17.53 13.50 2.14
C ILE A 505 -17.81 14.49 3.25
N LEU A 506 -16.92 14.59 4.22
CA LEU A 506 -17.01 15.52 5.33
C LEU A 506 -15.88 16.54 5.20
N THR A 507 -16.27 17.80 5.18
CA THR A 507 -15.35 18.93 5.24
C THR A 507 -15.47 19.54 6.62
N GLU A 508 -14.35 19.85 7.24
CA GLU A 508 -14.26 20.51 8.54
C GLU A 508 -14.06 22.02 8.34
N LYS A 509 -13.82 22.74 9.44
CA LYS A 509 -13.55 24.18 9.40
C LYS A 509 -12.27 24.47 8.61
N ASN A 510 -12.31 25.50 7.76
CA ASN A 510 -11.26 25.90 6.82
C ASN A 510 -10.93 24.89 5.71
N THR A 511 -11.73 23.84 5.53
CA THR A 511 -11.48 22.82 4.50
C THR A 511 -12.49 22.88 3.36
N SER A 512 -12.11 22.44 2.17
CA SER A 512 -13.02 22.39 1.02
C SER A 512 -12.59 21.34 0.03
N ALA A 513 -13.54 20.82 -0.74
CA ALA A 513 -13.28 19.86 -1.80
C ALA A 513 -13.95 20.29 -3.11
N ILE A 514 -13.32 20.01 -4.24
CA ILE A 514 -13.87 20.13 -5.58
C ILE A 514 -13.93 18.72 -6.15
N LEU A 515 -15.12 18.30 -6.55
CA LEU A 515 -15.35 17.05 -7.23
C LEU A 515 -15.61 17.32 -8.70
N ARG A 516 -15.14 16.43 -9.56
CA ARG A 516 -15.45 16.45 -10.98
C ARG A 516 -16.05 15.13 -11.42
N THR A 517 -17.10 15.20 -12.24
CA THR A 517 -17.61 14.01 -12.92
C THR A 517 -16.69 13.67 -14.10
N ALA A 518 -16.26 12.40 -14.18
CA ALA A 518 -15.36 11.95 -15.23
C ALA A 518 -15.98 12.00 -16.64
N ASP A 519 -17.31 11.99 -16.76
CA ASP A 519 -18.03 11.91 -18.05
C ASP A 519 -18.41 13.27 -18.65
N ARG A 520 -18.66 14.29 -17.82
CA ARG A 520 -19.13 15.61 -18.28
C ARG A 520 -18.24 16.78 -17.84
N GLY A 521 -17.29 16.52 -16.95
CA GLY A 521 -16.48 17.57 -16.36
C GLY A 521 -17.29 18.50 -15.44
N ASP A 522 -18.46 18.04 -14.98
CA ASP A 522 -19.32 18.80 -14.06
C ASP A 522 -18.58 18.94 -12.73
N GLU A 523 -18.56 20.15 -12.17
CA GLU A 523 -17.80 20.49 -10.97
C GLU A 523 -18.74 20.67 -9.77
N ILE A 524 -18.38 20.10 -8.62
CA ILE A 524 -19.09 20.29 -7.35
C ILE A 524 -18.10 20.77 -6.30
N THR A 525 -18.31 21.99 -5.80
CA THR A 525 -17.56 22.51 -4.67
C THR A 525 -18.28 22.22 -3.36
N ILE A 526 -17.58 21.58 -2.42
CA ILE A 526 -17.98 21.36 -1.04
C ILE A 526 -17.20 22.37 -0.18
N SER A 527 -17.94 23.29 0.43
CA SER A 527 -17.40 24.27 1.39
C SER A 527 -17.18 23.64 2.76
N GLU A 528 -16.41 24.29 3.62
CA GLU A 528 -16.17 23.90 5.02
C GLU A 528 -17.43 23.50 5.81
N ASN A 529 -17.25 22.67 6.84
CA ASN A 529 -18.30 22.20 7.75
C ASN A 529 -19.53 21.58 7.05
N SER A 530 -19.30 20.88 5.94
CA SER A 530 -20.35 20.30 5.10
C SER A 530 -20.16 18.81 4.94
N GLU A 531 -21.28 18.10 4.84
CA GLU A 531 -21.30 16.69 4.47
C GLU A 531 -22.02 16.50 3.13
N LEU A 532 -21.36 15.82 2.18
CA LEU A 532 -21.92 15.48 0.87
C LEU A 532 -22.08 13.98 0.73
N TYR A 533 -23.33 13.52 0.60
CA TYR A 533 -23.63 12.14 0.21
C TYR A 533 -23.48 11.94 -1.30
N ILE A 534 -22.74 10.91 -1.71
CA ILE A 534 -22.53 10.54 -3.12
C ILE A 534 -23.66 9.62 -3.56
N PRO A 535 -24.57 10.09 -4.45
CA PRO A 535 -25.75 9.31 -4.78
C PRO A 535 -25.50 8.24 -5.83
N ASN A 536 -26.52 7.39 -6.07
CA ASN A 536 -26.49 6.45 -7.19
C ASN A 536 -26.55 7.23 -8.51
N LEU A 537 -25.45 7.19 -9.27
CA LEU A 537 -25.35 7.84 -10.58
C LEU A 537 -25.58 6.87 -11.76
N SER A 538 -25.91 5.61 -11.50
CA SER A 538 -26.12 4.61 -12.56
C SER A 538 -27.44 4.81 -13.30
N GLY A 539 -27.39 4.92 -14.62
CA GLY A 539 -28.57 4.89 -15.50
C GLY A 539 -29.48 6.13 -15.49
N THR A 540 -29.10 7.23 -14.84
CA THR A 540 -29.94 8.44 -14.78
C THR A 540 -29.43 9.54 -15.73
N SER A 541 -30.33 10.10 -16.54
CA SER A 541 -30.04 11.32 -17.33
C SER A 541 -30.05 12.61 -16.48
N ARG A 542 -30.19 12.47 -15.15
CA ARG A 542 -30.44 13.54 -14.15
C ARG A 542 -29.78 13.19 -12.83
N ILE A 543 -29.31 14.17 -12.05
CA ILE A 543 -28.88 13.94 -10.66
C ILE A 543 -30.14 14.08 -9.79
N LYS A 544 -30.73 12.95 -9.41
CA LYS A 544 -32.07 12.96 -8.78
C LYS A 544 -32.05 13.25 -7.29
N HIS A 545 -30.95 13.01 -6.58
CA HIS A 545 -30.86 13.17 -5.14
C HIS A 545 -29.42 13.44 -4.74
N THR A 546 -29.01 14.69 -4.60
CA THR A 546 -27.81 15.02 -3.82
C THR A 546 -28.29 15.70 -2.55
N SER A 547 -27.94 15.13 -1.40
CA SER A 547 -28.28 15.68 -0.09
C SER A 547 -27.05 16.41 0.44
N PHE A 548 -27.21 17.69 0.76
CA PHE A 548 -26.20 18.49 1.46
C PHE A 548 -26.63 18.62 2.91
N MET A 549 -25.78 18.24 3.86
CA MET A 549 -26.04 18.53 5.27
C MET A 549 -25.08 19.63 5.73
N LEU A 550 -25.64 20.80 6.08
CA LEU A 550 -24.88 21.94 6.59
C LEU A 550 -24.84 21.86 8.11
N TRP A 551 -23.68 21.53 8.70
CA TRP A 551 -23.59 21.30 10.15
C TRP A 551 -23.65 22.58 10.99
N SER A 552 -23.52 23.76 10.38
CA SER A 552 -23.69 25.05 11.07
C SER A 552 -24.39 26.08 10.17
N GLY A 553 -25.35 26.82 10.74
CA GLY A 553 -26.16 27.83 10.04
C GLY A 553 -25.41 29.10 9.60
N LEU A 554 -24.10 29.02 9.33
CA LEU A 554 -23.25 30.19 9.05
C LEU A 554 -22.42 30.14 7.75
N ALA A 555 -22.56 29.12 6.89
CA ALA A 555 -21.84 29.08 5.61
C ALA A 555 -22.75 28.82 4.40
N SER A 556 -22.45 29.50 3.29
CA SER A 556 -23.14 29.40 2.00
C SER A 556 -22.54 28.29 1.13
N ALA A 557 -23.32 27.25 0.82
CA ALA A 557 -22.98 26.33 -0.27
C ALA A 557 -23.29 26.99 -1.63
N SER A 558 -22.29 27.14 -2.50
CA SER A 558 -22.47 27.66 -3.86
C SER A 558 -22.41 26.53 -4.87
N VAL A 559 -23.57 26.10 -5.36
CA VAL A 559 -23.69 25.07 -6.41
C VAL A 559 -23.66 25.76 -7.79
N SER A 560 -22.59 26.49 -8.09
CA SER A 560 -22.60 27.48 -9.19
C SER A 560 -22.48 26.91 -10.62
N SER A 561 -22.46 25.59 -10.82
CA SER A 561 -22.37 25.00 -12.17
C SER A 561 -23.28 23.80 -12.44
N LEU A 562 -24.05 23.29 -11.45
CA LEU A 562 -24.94 22.12 -11.65
C LEU A 562 -26.34 22.44 -12.17
N VAL A 563 -26.69 23.71 -12.40
CA VAL A 563 -28.10 24.06 -12.65
C VAL A 563 -28.43 24.03 -14.14
N ASN A 564 -28.80 22.86 -14.64
CA ASN A 564 -29.90 22.84 -15.60
C ASN A 564 -31.20 23.04 -14.80
N ALA A 565 -32.19 23.73 -15.37
CA ALA A 565 -33.45 24.11 -14.71
C ALA A 565 -34.34 22.93 -14.23
N ARG A 566 -33.82 21.69 -14.20
CA ARG A 566 -34.55 20.45 -13.94
C ARG A 566 -33.89 19.51 -12.92
N ASP A 567 -32.75 19.88 -12.34
CA ASP A 567 -32.10 19.12 -11.26
C ASP A 567 -32.66 19.53 -9.89
N SER A 568 -32.70 18.60 -8.94
CA SER A 568 -33.32 18.77 -7.61
C SER A 568 -32.34 18.39 -6.50
N PHE A 569 -32.11 19.32 -5.56
CA PHE A 569 -31.20 19.17 -4.42
C PHE A 569 -31.99 19.23 -3.11
N ASN A 570 -31.63 18.38 -2.16
CA ASN A 570 -32.15 18.46 -0.79
C ASN A 570 -31.07 19.10 0.09
N ILE A 571 -31.38 20.26 0.67
CA ILE A 571 -30.54 20.86 1.71
C ILE A 571 -31.14 20.43 3.04
N LEU A 572 -30.37 19.65 3.80
CA LEU A 572 -30.69 19.21 5.14
C LEU A 572 -29.95 20.11 6.13
N THR A 573 -30.64 20.52 7.19
CA THR A 573 -30.03 21.27 8.29
C THR A 573 -30.13 20.42 9.55
N PRO A 574 -29.29 20.62 10.58
CA PRO A 574 -29.28 19.77 11.77
C PRO A 574 -30.62 19.82 12.55
N THR A 575 -31.49 20.77 12.21
CA THR A 575 -32.80 20.99 12.82
C THR A 575 -34.00 20.66 11.93
N ALA A 576 -33.81 20.13 10.71
CA ALA A 576 -34.92 19.74 9.82
C ALA A 576 -34.55 18.64 8.83
#